data_AF-A0A328SE94-F1
#
_entry.id   AF-A0A328SE94-F1
#
_cell.length_a   1.000
_cell.length_b   1.000
_cell.length_c   1.000
_cell.angle_alpha   90.00
_cell.angle_beta   90.00
_cell.angle_gamma   90.00
#
_symmetry.space_group_name_H-M   'P 1'
#
loop_
_entity.id
_entity.type
_entity.pdbx_description
1 polymer ?
#
loop_
_entity_poly.entity_id
_entity_poly.type
_entity_poly.pdbx_seq_one_letter_code
_entity_poly.pdbx_strand_id
1 'polypeptide(L)'
;MKPEEVKRMEEEEDEEFVGLNVDTNLLEVVQVLFKTEPEVEVFYDGFLDRVQNDKRLRKNTDDRKRMNSAFLDELLKYHDLDTINNALNGVSSEENLVIGEEERDVDRILRKTFSNKMEFRMFMTYISQFMMEDKDSPVEAAAKSMKRLGKSDKETLQITSVIDKIF
;
A
#
# COMPACT_ATOMS: atom_id res chain seq x y z
N MET A 1 -62.80 21.58 -11.58
CA MET A 1 -61.47 21.19 -12.09
C MET A 1 -60.51 21.20 -10.92
N LYS A 2 -59.79 20.09 -10.71
CA LYS A 2 -58.78 19.98 -9.65
C LYS A 2 -57.52 20.75 -10.08
N PRO A 3 -56.84 21.50 -9.20
CA PRO A 3 -55.51 21.98 -9.51
C PRO A 3 -54.55 20.78 -9.48
N GLU A 4 -53.84 20.58 -10.58
CA GLU A 4 -52.81 19.57 -10.73
C GLU A 4 -51.73 19.80 -9.66
N GLU A 5 -51.49 18.77 -8.83
CA GLU A 5 -50.31 18.70 -7.98
C GLU A 5 -49.09 18.67 -8.89
N VAL A 6 -48.49 19.85 -9.08
CA VAL A 6 -47.10 19.96 -9.51
C VAL A 6 -46.29 19.34 -8.39
N LYS A 7 -45.99 18.04 -8.52
CA LYS A 7 -44.86 17.41 -7.83
C LYS A 7 -43.64 18.24 -8.22
N ARG A 8 -43.24 19.16 -7.34
CA ARG A 8 -41.86 19.64 -7.34
C ARG A 8 -41.04 18.37 -7.19
N MET A 9 -40.38 17.96 -8.27
CA MET A 9 -39.13 17.25 -8.14
C MET A 9 -38.32 18.15 -7.22
N GLU A 10 -38.24 17.79 -5.95
CA GLU A 10 -37.13 18.19 -5.14
C GLU A 10 -35.93 17.78 -5.99
N GLU A 11 -35.25 18.81 -6.51
CA GLU A 11 -33.89 18.65 -7.00
C GLU A 11 -33.21 17.89 -5.86
N GLU A 12 -32.93 16.61 -6.10
CA GLU A 12 -31.92 15.88 -5.35
C GLU A 12 -30.69 16.77 -5.53
N GLU A 13 -30.51 17.69 -4.58
CA GLU A 13 -29.29 18.48 -4.44
C GLU A 13 -28.20 17.43 -4.48
N ASP A 14 -27.47 17.41 -5.60
CA ASP A 14 -26.31 16.56 -5.82
C ASP A 14 -25.61 16.47 -4.47
N GLU A 15 -25.69 15.30 -3.82
CA GLU A 15 -25.02 15.08 -2.54
C GLU A 15 -23.55 15.30 -2.84
N GLU A 16 -23.12 16.56 -2.65
CA GLU A 16 -21.78 17.02 -2.91
C GLU A 16 -20.94 16.13 -2.01
N PHE A 17 -20.25 15.16 -2.62
CA PHE A 17 -19.53 14.11 -1.94
C PHE A 17 -18.60 14.79 -0.94
N VAL A 18 -19.04 14.87 0.32
CA VAL A 18 -18.24 15.43 1.40
C VAL A 18 -17.17 14.39 1.60
N GLY A 19 -16.01 14.62 0.96
CA GLY A 19 -14.88 13.72 1.03
C GLY A 19 -14.71 13.29 2.48
N LEU A 20 -14.77 11.99 2.73
CA LEU A 20 -14.62 11.43 4.07
C LEU A 20 -13.37 12.05 4.67
N ASN A 21 -13.50 12.79 5.77
CA ASN A 21 -12.37 13.40 6.45
C ASN A 21 -11.60 12.33 7.24
N VAL A 22 -11.07 11.37 6.50
CA VAL A 22 -10.35 10.18 6.91
C VAL A 22 -9.02 10.20 6.18
N ASP A 23 -7.95 9.74 6.83
CA ASP A 23 -6.63 9.68 6.20
C ASP A 23 -6.68 8.81 4.93
N THR A 24 -6.06 9.30 3.86
CA THR A 24 -6.05 8.66 2.54
C THR A 24 -5.57 7.21 2.60
N ASN A 25 -4.55 6.92 3.42
CA ASN A 25 -4.04 5.55 3.60
C ASN A 25 -5.08 4.58 4.16
N LEU A 26 -6.02 5.06 5.00
CA LEU A 26 -7.10 4.22 5.52
C LEU A 26 -8.12 3.90 4.42
N LEU A 27 -8.41 4.87 3.55
CA LEU A 27 -9.31 4.69 2.40
C LEU A 27 -8.71 3.69 1.40
N GLU A 28 -7.40 3.78 1.14
CA GLU A 28 -6.67 2.85 0.27
C GLU A 28 -6.64 1.42 0.83
N VAL A 29 -6.58 1.27 2.17
CA VAL A 29 -6.62 -0.03 2.83
C VAL A 29 -7.93 -0.78 2.60
N VAL A 30 -9.05 -0.09 2.42
CA VAL A 30 -10.34 -0.73 2.12
C VAL A 30 -10.23 -1.57 0.85
N GLN A 31 -9.60 -1.03 -0.20
CA GLN A 31 -9.43 -1.74 -1.49
C GLN A 31 -8.48 -2.93 -1.40
N VAL A 32 -7.60 -2.96 -0.39
CA VAL A 32 -6.69 -4.08 -0.13
C VAL A 32 -7.37 -5.18 0.69
N LEU A 33 -8.20 -4.78 1.67
CA LEU A 33 -8.87 -5.70 2.58
C LEU A 33 -10.09 -6.37 1.95
N PHE A 34 -10.87 -5.61 1.20
CA PHE A 34 -12.09 -6.08 0.54
C PHE A 34 -11.80 -6.30 -0.95
N LYS A 35 -12.07 -7.52 -1.44
CA LYS A 35 -11.65 -7.95 -2.78
C LYS A 35 -12.72 -7.74 -3.84
N THR A 36 -13.92 -7.40 -3.40
CA THR A 36 -15.08 -7.25 -4.27
C THR A 36 -15.78 -5.93 -3.99
N GLU A 37 -16.32 -5.32 -5.05
CA GLU A 37 -17.08 -4.07 -4.97
C GLU A 37 -18.25 -4.14 -3.96
N PRO A 38 -19.04 -5.23 -3.88
CA PRO A 38 -20.10 -5.32 -2.87
C PRO A 38 -19.60 -5.32 -1.41
N GLU A 39 -18.42 -5.89 -1.14
CA GLU A 39 -17.83 -5.86 0.20
C GLU A 39 -17.39 -4.44 0.59
N VAL A 40 -16.84 -3.69 -0.37
CA VAL A 40 -16.45 -2.29 -0.22
C VAL A 40 -17.69 -1.42 0.05
N GLU A 41 -18.76 -1.62 -0.72
CA GLU A 41 -20.04 -0.92 -0.52
C GLU A 41 -20.61 -1.18 0.88
N VAL A 42 -20.71 -2.45 1.29
CA VAL A 42 -21.21 -2.82 2.63
C VAL A 42 -20.39 -2.18 3.75
N PHE A 43 -19.07 -2.09 3.58
CA PHE A 43 -18.21 -1.39 4.53
C PHE A 43 -18.51 0.11 4.60
N TYR A 44 -18.57 0.79 3.46
CA TYR A 44 -18.82 2.23 3.42
C TYR A 44 -20.21 2.60 3.91
N ASP A 45 -21.24 1.81 3.56
CA ASP A 45 -22.59 1.97 4.07
C ASP A 45 -22.61 1.84 5.60
N GLY A 46 -21.96 0.81 6.14
CA GLY A 46 -21.84 0.63 7.60
C GLY A 46 -21.11 1.78 8.30
N PHE A 47 -20.06 2.32 7.67
CA PHE A 47 -19.35 3.49 8.19
C PHE A 47 -20.21 4.75 8.16
N LEU A 48 -20.88 5.03 7.04
CA LEU A 48 -21.75 6.20 6.87
C LEU A 48 -22.94 6.13 7.84
N ASP A 49 -23.58 4.97 7.98
CA ASP A 49 -24.63 4.74 8.96
C ASP A 49 -24.16 5.03 10.39
N ARG A 50 -22.94 4.61 10.73
CA ARG A 50 -22.34 4.91 12.03
C ARG A 50 -22.12 6.40 12.23
N VAL A 51 -21.61 7.10 11.21
CA VAL A 51 -21.45 8.55 11.25
C VAL A 51 -22.81 9.21 11.44
N GLN A 52 -23.85 8.82 10.70
CA GLN A 52 -25.20 9.41 10.80
C GLN A 52 -25.91 9.11 12.13
N ASN A 53 -25.63 7.98 12.76
CA ASN A 53 -26.26 7.58 14.02
C ASN A 53 -25.48 8.05 15.27
N ASP A 54 -24.17 8.29 15.18
CA ASP A 54 -23.37 8.81 16.30
C ASP A 54 -23.31 10.34 16.29
N LYS A 55 -24.09 10.96 17.19
CA LYS A 55 -24.11 12.43 17.42
C LYS A 55 -22.72 13.04 17.64
N ARG A 56 -21.75 12.28 18.19
CA ARG A 56 -20.38 12.76 18.43
C ARG A 56 -19.55 12.81 17.14
N LEU A 57 -19.79 11.90 16.20
CA LEU A 57 -19.14 11.90 14.89
C LEU A 57 -19.74 13.00 14.01
N ARG A 58 -21.07 13.10 13.92
CA ARG A 58 -21.76 14.13 13.11
C ARG A 58 -21.39 15.55 13.48
N LYS A 59 -21.18 15.83 14.76
CA LYS A 59 -20.82 17.17 15.24
C LYS A 59 -19.35 17.51 15.05
N ASN A 60 -18.51 16.53 14.73
CA ASN A 60 -17.08 16.68 14.60
C ASN A 60 -16.60 15.97 13.32
N THR A 61 -17.35 16.11 12.22
CA THR A 61 -16.97 15.59 10.90
C THR A 61 -15.61 16.13 10.46
N ASP A 62 -15.25 17.33 10.92
CA ASP A 62 -13.97 17.98 10.64
C ASP A 62 -12.81 17.47 11.53
N ASP A 63 -13.11 16.67 12.57
CA ASP A 63 -12.08 16.04 13.41
C ASP A 63 -11.60 14.73 12.79
N ARG A 64 -10.56 14.87 11.95
CA ARG A 64 -9.95 13.74 11.22
C ARG A 64 -9.50 12.61 12.13
N LYS A 65 -8.98 12.90 13.34
CA LYS A 65 -8.52 11.84 14.26
C LYS A 65 -9.69 11.00 14.75
N ARG A 66 -10.81 11.65 15.04
CA ARG A 66 -12.03 10.97 15.48
C ARG A 66 -12.67 10.17 14.36
N MET A 67 -12.69 10.72 13.14
CA MET A 67 -13.17 10.02 11.95
C MET A 67 -12.29 8.79 11.62
N ASN A 68 -10.96 8.92 11.66
CA ASN A 68 -10.03 7.79 11.51
C ASN A 68 -10.27 6.69 12.55
N SER A 69 -10.51 7.07 13.81
CA SER A 69 -10.75 6.10 14.88
C SER A 69 -12.06 5.33 14.64
N ALA A 70 -13.12 6.05 14.26
CA ALA A 70 -14.40 5.42 13.92
C ALA A 70 -14.29 4.53 12.68
N PHE A 71 -13.47 4.92 11.69
CA PHE A 71 -13.20 4.15 10.49
C PHE A 71 -12.45 2.85 10.79
N LEU A 72 -11.41 2.91 11.62
CA LEU A 72 -10.67 1.74 12.09
C LEU A 72 -11.55 0.80 12.91
N ASP A 73 -12.38 1.34 13.80
CA ASP A 73 -13.34 0.54 14.55
C ASP A 73 -14.37 -0.15 13.62
N GLU A 74 -14.72 0.47 12.50
CA GLU A 74 -15.59 -0.13 11.49
C GLU A 74 -14.88 -1.27 10.76
N LEU A 75 -13.61 -1.06 10.35
CA LEU A 75 -12.77 -2.10 9.74
C LEU A 75 -12.62 -3.32 10.66
N LEU A 76 -12.52 -3.09 11.96
CA LEU A 76 -12.37 -4.14 12.98
C LEU A 76 -13.58 -5.07 13.11
N LYS A 77 -14.74 -4.71 12.53
CA LYS A 77 -15.89 -5.62 12.46
C LYS A 77 -15.69 -6.72 11.41
N TYR A 78 -14.87 -6.47 10.40
CA TYR A 78 -14.68 -7.34 9.23
C TYR A 78 -13.32 -8.04 9.24
N HIS A 79 -12.28 -7.37 9.76
CA HIS A 79 -10.90 -7.87 9.78
C HIS A 79 -10.25 -7.67 11.15
N ASP A 80 -9.34 -8.56 11.55
CA ASP A 80 -8.60 -8.40 12.79
C ASP A 80 -7.52 -7.31 12.72
N LEU A 81 -7.04 -6.87 13.89
CA LEU A 81 -6.00 -5.84 14.01
C LEU A 81 -4.74 -6.18 13.22
N ASP A 82 -4.33 -7.44 13.21
CA ASP A 82 -3.10 -7.87 12.55
C ASP A 82 -3.24 -7.75 11.03
N THR A 83 -4.40 -8.14 10.48
CA THR A 83 -4.74 -8.02 9.05
C THR A 83 -4.82 -6.57 8.62
N ILE A 84 -5.47 -5.71 9.43
CA ILE A 84 -5.58 -4.27 9.16
C ILE A 84 -4.19 -3.61 9.23
N ASN A 85 -3.39 -3.94 10.23
CA ASN A 85 -2.02 -3.42 10.35
C ASN A 85 -1.13 -3.88 9.19
N ASN A 86 -1.25 -5.14 8.77
CA ASN A 86 -0.55 -5.65 7.60
C ASN A 86 -0.97 -4.90 6.33
N ALA A 87 -2.28 -4.64 6.16
CA ALA A 87 -2.78 -3.85 5.04
C ALA A 87 -2.31 -2.39 5.09
N LEU A 88 -2.31 -1.73 6.25
CA LEU A 88 -1.82 -0.34 6.40
C LEU A 88 -0.32 -0.20 6.12
N ASN A 89 0.47 -1.17 6.59
CA ASN A 89 1.90 -1.24 6.30
C ASN A 89 2.16 -1.64 4.84
N GLY A 90 1.25 -2.42 4.25
CA GLY A 90 1.24 -2.83 2.84
C GLY A 90 0.82 -1.71 1.89
N VAL A 91 -0.10 -0.82 2.27
CA VAL A 91 -0.47 0.38 1.49
C VAL A 91 0.65 1.42 1.51
N SER A 92 1.42 1.49 2.61
CA SER A 92 2.68 2.26 2.64
C SER A 92 3.80 1.63 1.77
N SER A 93 3.56 0.44 1.24
CA SER A 93 4.50 -0.38 0.49
C SER A 93 3.79 -0.99 -0.72
N GLU A 94 3.38 -0.18 -1.71
CA GLU A 94 3.09 -0.72 -3.04
C GLU A 94 4.26 -1.67 -3.42
N GLU A 95 3.95 -2.96 -3.59
CA GLU A 95 4.81 -4.15 -3.55
C GLU A 95 4.87 -4.88 -2.19
N ASN A 96 3.81 -5.64 -1.85
CA ASN A 96 3.96 -6.83 -1.01
C ASN A 96 2.84 -7.84 -1.30
N LEU A 97 2.91 -8.46 -2.48
CA LEU A 97 2.30 -9.77 -2.70
C LEU A 97 3.28 -10.83 -2.17
N VAL A 98 2.87 -11.54 -1.13
CA VAL A 98 3.34 -12.90 -0.80
C VAL A 98 4.86 -13.04 -0.75
N ILE A 99 5.46 -12.50 0.30
CA ILE A 99 6.89 -12.62 0.53
C ILE A 99 7.09 -13.30 1.89
N GLY A 100 7.34 -14.61 1.85
CA GLY A 100 7.73 -15.40 3.01
C GLY A 100 8.92 -14.77 3.71
N GLU A 101 9.10 -15.08 5.00
CA GLU A 101 10.10 -14.45 5.88
C GLU A 101 11.51 -14.25 5.27
N GLU A 102 11.88 -15.06 4.27
CA GLU A 102 13.13 -14.94 3.52
C GLU A 102 13.23 -13.69 2.62
N GLU A 103 12.19 -13.26 1.88
CA GLU A 103 12.33 -12.08 1.01
C GLU A 103 12.11 -10.73 1.73
N ARG A 104 11.54 -10.73 2.95
CA ARG A 104 11.62 -9.55 3.85
C ARG A 104 13.07 -9.24 4.23
N ASP A 105 13.90 -10.27 4.36
CA ASP A 105 15.33 -10.08 4.58
C ASP A 105 16.05 -9.68 3.30
N VAL A 106 15.61 -10.15 2.12
CA VAL A 106 16.14 -9.70 0.82
C VAL A 106 15.89 -8.21 0.58
N ASP A 107 14.64 -7.73 0.70
CA ASP A 107 14.32 -6.31 0.52
C ASP A 107 15.08 -5.43 1.53
N ARG A 108 15.18 -5.88 2.78
CA ARG A 108 15.98 -5.22 3.81
C ARG A 108 17.47 -5.16 3.45
N ILE A 109 18.04 -6.25 2.91
CA ILE A 109 19.45 -6.29 2.47
C ILE A 109 19.65 -5.33 1.29
N LEU A 110 18.75 -5.34 0.30
CA LEU A 110 18.81 -4.45 -0.86
C LEU A 110 18.74 -2.97 -0.43
N ARG A 111 17.79 -2.59 0.43
CA ARG A 111 17.65 -1.21 0.93
C ARG A 111 18.80 -0.74 1.80
N LYS A 112 19.44 -1.64 2.56
CA LYS A 112 20.64 -1.30 3.34
C LYS A 112 21.88 -1.14 2.47
N THR A 113 21.95 -1.92 1.39
CA THR A 113 23.13 -1.96 0.52
C THR A 113 23.12 -0.83 -0.50
N PHE A 114 21.95 -0.44 -1.02
CA PHE A 114 21.80 0.64 -1.99
C PHE A 114 21.18 1.87 -1.34
N SER A 115 21.90 2.98 -1.43
CA SER A 115 21.58 4.26 -0.78
C SER A 115 20.34 4.92 -1.39
N ASN A 116 20.04 4.61 -2.66
CA ASN A 116 18.88 5.13 -3.38
C ASN A 116 18.50 4.24 -4.57
N LYS A 117 17.31 4.49 -5.14
CA LYS A 117 16.76 3.75 -6.28
C LYS A 117 17.64 3.85 -7.54
N MET A 118 18.37 4.94 -7.74
CA MET A 118 19.25 5.12 -8.90
C MET A 118 20.47 4.19 -8.82
N GLU A 119 21.06 4.06 -7.64
CA GLU A 119 22.19 3.16 -7.39
C GLU A 119 21.80 1.69 -7.61
N PHE A 120 20.60 1.29 -7.18
CA PHE A 120 20.07 -0.04 -7.46
C PHE A 120 19.83 -0.29 -8.96
N ARG A 121 19.29 0.69 -9.69
CA ARG A 121 19.11 0.58 -11.15
C ARG A 121 20.46 0.42 -11.86
N MET A 122 21.47 1.20 -11.47
CA MET A 122 22.82 1.08 -11.99
C MET A 122 23.41 -0.31 -11.73
N PHE A 123 23.21 -0.86 -10.54
CA PHE A 123 23.60 -2.23 -10.21
C PHE A 123 22.99 -3.26 -11.18
N MET A 124 21.68 -3.19 -11.41
CA MET A 124 20.99 -4.11 -12.33
C MET A 124 21.51 -3.96 -13.77
N THR A 125 21.76 -2.73 -14.23
CA THR A 125 22.35 -2.48 -15.55
C THR A 125 23.74 -3.11 -15.68
N TYR A 126 24.60 -2.98 -14.66
CA TYR A 126 25.92 -3.59 -14.68
C TYR A 126 25.87 -5.11 -14.66
N ILE A 127 24.95 -5.73 -13.90
CA ILE A 127 24.74 -7.18 -13.94
C ILE A 127 24.42 -7.61 -15.37
N SER A 128 23.41 -7.00 -16.00
CA SER A 128 23.02 -7.35 -17.37
C SER A 128 24.18 -7.16 -18.34
N GLN A 129 24.96 -6.08 -18.20
CA GLN A 129 26.13 -5.83 -19.03
C GLN A 129 27.18 -6.95 -18.90
N PHE A 130 27.57 -7.31 -17.68
CA PHE A 130 28.58 -8.36 -17.46
C PHE A 130 28.09 -9.74 -17.91
N MET A 131 26.81 -10.06 -17.71
CA MET A 131 26.24 -11.32 -18.19
C MET A 131 26.20 -11.38 -19.73
N MET A 132 25.94 -10.27 -20.41
CA MET A 132 25.85 -10.23 -21.87
C MET A 132 27.22 -10.12 -22.56
N GLU A 133 28.10 -9.26 -22.06
CA GLU A 133 29.40 -8.94 -22.67
C GLU A 133 30.49 -9.92 -22.25
N ASP A 134 30.61 -10.20 -20.95
CA ASP A 134 31.66 -11.06 -20.39
C ASP A 134 31.23 -12.53 -20.28
N LYS A 135 29.94 -12.82 -20.48
CA LYS A 135 29.31 -14.14 -20.27
C LYS A 135 29.48 -14.67 -18.84
N ASP A 136 29.57 -13.75 -17.88
CA ASP A 136 29.64 -14.08 -16.47
C ASP A 136 28.36 -14.78 -16.00
N SER A 137 28.49 -15.66 -15.00
CA SER A 137 27.33 -16.13 -14.25
C SER A 137 26.66 -14.97 -13.48
N PRO A 138 25.35 -15.08 -13.13
CA PRO A 138 24.65 -14.05 -12.37
C PRO A 138 25.40 -13.61 -11.09
N VAL A 139 26.03 -14.56 -10.40
CA VAL A 139 26.79 -14.33 -9.16
C VAL A 139 28.10 -13.57 -9.45
N GLU A 140 28.83 -13.93 -10.50
CA GLU A 140 30.06 -13.24 -10.90
C GLU A 140 29.77 -11.82 -11.38
N ALA A 141 28.73 -11.64 -12.18
CA ALA A 141 28.26 -10.35 -12.66
C ALA A 141 27.83 -9.44 -11.49
N ALA A 142 27.13 -10.00 -10.50
CA ALA A 142 26.77 -9.27 -9.28
C ALA A 142 28.00 -8.84 -8.46
N ALA A 143 28.98 -9.72 -8.29
CA ALA A 143 30.22 -9.40 -7.57
C ALA A 143 31.02 -8.28 -8.26
N LYS A 144 31.18 -8.33 -9.58
CA LYS A 144 31.85 -7.27 -10.37
C LYS A 144 31.09 -5.95 -10.29
N SER A 145 29.75 -5.99 -10.35
CA SER A 145 28.89 -4.81 -10.26
C SER A 145 28.98 -4.13 -8.89
N MET A 146 28.98 -4.90 -7.80
CA MET A 146 29.15 -4.39 -6.44
C MET A 146 30.50 -3.69 -6.23
N LYS A 147 31.58 -4.29 -6.73
CA LYS A 147 32.91 -3.66 -6.70
C LYS A 147 32.97 -2.38 -7.52
N ARG A 148 32.32 -2.36 -8.69
CA ARG A 148 32.23 -1.16 -9.55
C ARG A 148 31.48 -0.01 -8.88
N LEU A 149 30.49 -0.33 -8.05
CA LEU A 149 29.75 0.64 -7.24
C LEU A 149 30.48 1.03 -5.94
N GLY A 150 31.68 0.53 -5.70
CA GLY A 150 32.47 0.87 -4.50
C GLY A 150 31.93 0.27 -3.20
N LYS A 151 31.16 -0.82 -3.27
CA LYS A 151 30.61 -1.50 -2.10
C LYS A 151 31.67 -2.33 -1.39
N SER A 152 31.49 -2.53 -0.09
CA SER A 152 32.40 -3.32 0.74
C SER A 152 32.34 -4.81 0.38
N ASP A 153 33.39 -5.57 0.73
CA ASP A 153 33.40 -7.02 0.55
C ASP A 153 32.25 -7.71 1.31
N LYS A 154 31.88 -7.17 2.48
CA LYS A 154 30.76 -7.67 3.27
C LYS A 154 29.42 -7.51 2.54
N GLU A 155 29.16 -6.33 1.98
CA GLU A 155 27.95 -6.07 1.20
C GLU A 155 27.93 -6.90 -0.09
N THR A 156 29.09 -7.06 -0.72
CA THR A 156 29.25 -7.89 -1.92
C THR A 156 28.87 -9.34 -1.64
N LEU A 157 29.36 -9.92 -0.53
CA LEU A 157 29.00 -11.29 -0.11
C LEU A 157 27.50 -11.44 0.19
N GLN A 158 26.89 -10.44 0.83
CA GLN A 158 25.47 -10.47 1.14
C GLN A 158 24.61 -10.45 -0.12
N ILE A 159 24.92 -9.56 -1.07
CA ILE A 159 24.17 -9.46 -2.32
C ILE A 159 24.39 -10.67 -3.22
N THR A 160 25.62 -11.16 -3.35
CA THR A 160 25.90 -12.35 -4.16
C THR A 160 25.20 -13.59 -3.60
N SER A 161 25.11 -13.74 -2.28
CA SER A 161 24.33 -14.82 -1.64
C SER A 161 22.82 -14.69 -1.89
N VAL A 162 22.29 -13.47 -2.07
CA VAL A 162 20.89 -13.27 -2.47
C VAL A 162 20.69 -13.68 -3.93
N ILE A 163 21.58 -13.24 -4.83
CA ILE A 163 21.50 -13.55 -6.26
C ILE A 163 21.62 -15.07 -6.52
N ASP A 164 22.53 -15.76 -5.82
CA ASP A 164 22.72 -17.22 -5.90
C ASP A 164 21.49 -18.04 -5.46
N LYS A 165 20.61 -17.45 -4.63
CA LYS A 165 19.34 -18.09 -4.25
C LYS A 165 18.23 -17.89 -5.29
N ILE A 166 18.34 -16.84 -6.11
CA ILE A 166 17.31 -16.45 -7.08
C ILE A 166 17.54 -17.13 -8.43
N PHE A 167 18.79 -17.38 -8.81
CA PHE A 167 19.21 -17.93 -10.11
C PHE A 167 19.87 -19.29 -9.98
#